data_AF-A0A257V7S9-F1
#
_entry.id   AF-A0A257V7S9-F1
#
_cell.length_a   1.000
_cell.length_b   1.000
_cell.length_c   1.000
_cell.angle_alpha   90.00
_cell.angle_beta   90.00
_cell.angle_gamma   90.00
#
_symmetry.space_group_name_H-M   'P 1'
#
loop_
_entity.id
_entity.type
_entity.pdbx_description
1 polymer ?
#
loop_
_entity_poly.entity_id
_entity_poly.type
_entity_poly.pdbx_seq_one_letter_code
_entity_poly.pdbx_strand_id
1 'polypeptide(L)'
;KLHEDAKRFARLLVQEIALYHPKEVDQGKRTKTLYSLLREDIDRSREAYDHRFQQPSVQAQDYFGKALVNYLADGDADLMGT
;
A
#
# COMPACT_ATOMS: atom_id res chain seq x y z
N LYS A 1 -14.19 2.06 15.63
CA LYS A 1 -13.56 3.36 15.28
C LYS A 1 -12.12 3.17 14.79
N LEU A 2 -11.24 2.57 15.60
CA LEU A 2 -9.85 2.31 15.23
C LEU A 2 -9.66 1.61 13.86
N HIS A 3 -10.40 0.55 13.58
CA HIS A 3 -10.31 -0.15 12.28
C HIS A 3 -10.65 0.75 11.08
N GLU A 4 -11.58 1.68 11.24
CA GLU A 4 -11.93 2.64 10.18
C GLU A 4 -10.84 3.71 10.02
N ASP A 5 -10.27 4.19 11.13
CA ASP A 5 -9.14 5.13 11.08
C ASP A 5 -7.92 4.47 10.42
N ALA A 6 -7.66 3.20 10.73
CA ALA A 6 -6.62 2.39 10.12
C ALA A 6 -6.84 2.23 8.61
N LYS A 7 -8.04 1.83 8.16
CA LYS A 7 -8.36 1.75 6.72
C LYS A 7 -8.16 3.09 6.00
N ARG A 8 -8.62 4.19 6.61
CA ARG A 8 -8.50 5.54 6.04
C ARG A 8 -7.03 5.97 5.91
N PHE A 9 -6.22 5.69 6.92
CA PHE A 9 -4.80 6.03 6.89
C PHE A 9 -4.02 5.19 5.89
N ALA A 10 -4.26 3.88 5.82
CA ALA A 10 -3.69 3.02 4.79
C ALA A 10 -4.00 3.54 3.38
N ARG A 11 -5.29 3.85 3.12
CA ARG A 11 -5.73 4.42 1.85
C ARG A 11 -5.05 5.75 1.53
N LEU A 12 -4.87 6.62 2.53
CA LEU A 12 -4.17 7.91 2.34
C LEU A 12 -2.74 7.68 1.85
N LEU A 13 -1.95 6.93 2.61
CA LEU A 13 -0.54 6.70 2.30
C LEU A 13 -0.35 6.06 0.91
N VAL A 14 -1.17 5.06 0.59
CA VAL A 14 -1.08 4.38 -0.71
C VAL A 14 -1.46 5.30 -1.87
N GLN A 15 -2.46 6.16 -1.71
CA GLN A 15 -2.82 7.15 -2.75
C GLN A 15 -1.75 8.24 -2.89
N GLU A 16 -1.02 8.59 -1.83
CA GLU A 16 0.12 9.51 -1.94
C GLU A 16 1.24 8.90 -2.80
N ILE A 17 1.59 7.63 -2.59
CA ILE A 17 2.55 6.91 -3.45
C ILE A 17 2.10 6.99 -4.92
N ALA A 18 0.81 6.71 -5.18
CA ALA A 18 0.26 6.76 -6.54
C ALA A 18 0.33 8.16 -7.17
N LEU A 19 0.13 9.21 -6.36
CA LEU A 19 0.16 10.60 -6.81
C LEU A 19 1.58 11.08 -7.11
N TYR A 20 2.56 10.66 -6.32
CA TYR A 20 3.95 11.09 -6.46
C TYR A 20 4.71 10.30 -7.53
N HIS A 21 4.36 9.04 -7.76
CA HIS A 21 5.08 8.13 -8.66
C HIS A 21 4.21 7.56 -9.79
N PRO A 22 3.50 8.40 -10.57
CA PRO A 22 2.53 7.91 -11.56
C PRO A 22 3.19 7.12 -12.70
N LYS A 23 4.45 7.40 -13.03
CA LYS A 23 5.18 6.71 -14.10
C LYS A 23 5.60 5.31 -13.68
N GLU A 24 6.12 5.19 -12.47
CA GLU A 24 6.55 3.94 -11.84
C GLU A 24 5.34 3.03 -11.59
N VAL A 25 4.18 3.60 -11.23
CA VAL A 25 2.93 2.84 -11.12
C VAL A 25 2.51 2.29 -12.48
N ASP A 26 2.45 3.12 -13.53
CA ASP A 26 2.08 2.64 -14.88
C ASP A 26 3.06 1.57 -15.39
N GLN A 27 4.37 1.80 -15.22
CA GLN A 27 5.40 0.84 -15.58
C GLN A 27 5.25 -0.47 -14.79
N GLY A 28 5.09 -0.38 -13.47
CA GLY A 28 4.96 -1.53 -12.58
C GLY A 28 3.74 -2.37 -12.88
N LYS A 29 2.61 -1.75 -13.24
CA LYS A 29 1.40 -2.46 -13.70
C LYS A 29 1.67 -3.22 -15.00
N ARG A 30 2.32 -2.60 -15.97
CA ARG A 30 2.63 -3.24 -17.27
C ARG A 30 3.58 -4.43 -17.13
N THR A 31 4.53 -4.35 -16.21
CA THR A 31 5.60 -5.35 -16.04
C THR A 31 5.40 -6.27 -14.84
N LYS A 32 4.31 -6.09 -14.08
CA LYS A 32 4.00 -6.82 -12.83
C LYS A 32 5.11 -6.73 -11.79
N THR A 33 5.62 -5.52 -11.57
CA THR A 33 6.79 -5.27 -10.70
C THR A 33 6.58 -4.13 -9.70
N LEU A 34 5.32 -3.76 -9.39
CA LEU A 34 4.98 -2.59 -8.57
C LEU A 34 5.75 -2.56 -7.23
N TYR A 35 5.84 -3.68 -6.52
CA TYR A 35 6.53 -3.71 -5.23
C TYR A 35 8.01 -3.37 -5.38
N SER A 36 8.68 -3.92 -6.40
CA SER A 36 10.10 -3.66 -6.62
C SER A 36 10.39 -2.21 -7.05
N LEU A 37 9.55 -1.62 -7.89
CA LEU A 37 9.74 -0.25 -8.39
C LEU A 37 9.43 0.81 -7.34
N LEU A 38 8.48 0.52 -6.45
CA LEU A 38 8.00 1.46 -5.41
C LEU A 38 8.44 1.02 -4.01
N ARG A 39 9.41 0.12 -3.89
CA ARG A 39 9.79 -0.53 -2.63
C ARG A 39 10.05 0.48 -1.51
N GLU A 40 10.87 1.49 -1.80
CA GLU A 40 11.28 2.46 -0.80
C GLU A 40 10.08 3.23 -0.22
N ASP A 41 9.18 3.72 -1.08
CA ASP A 41 7.99 4.45 -0.65
C ASP A 41 6.95 3.56 0.04
N ILE A 42 6.79 2.31 -0.44
CA ILE A 42 5.91 1.31 0.15
C ILE A 42 6.38 0.96 1.55
N ASP A 43 7.66 0.61 1.72
CA ASP A 43 8.21 0.18 3.00
C ASP A 43 8.19 1.33 4.02
N ARG A 44 8.55 2.55 3.60
CA ARG A 44 8.45 3.75 4.45
C ARG A 44 7.01 4.03 4.89
N SER A 45 6.05 3.91 3.98
CA SER A 45 4.63 4.10 4.29
C SER A 45 4.08 2.99 5.18
N ARG A 46 4.52 1.74 4.96
CA ARG A 46 4.19 0.57 5.79
C ARG A 46 4.68 0.80 7.22
N GLU A 47 5.91 1.26 7.39
CA GLU A 47 6.49 1.57 8.71
C GLU A 47 5.69 2.67 9.42
N ALA A 48 5.39 3.77 8.74
CA ALA A 48 4.57 4.86 9.30
C ALA A 48 3.18 4.38 9.73
N TYR A 49 2.57 3.49 8.95
CA TYR A 49 1.31 2.85 9.29
C TYR A 49 1.43 1.97 10.53
N ASP A 50 2.41 1.07 10.58
CA ASP A 50 2.57 0.09 11.66
C ASP A 50 2.94 0.78 12.98
N HIS A 51 3.78 1.82 12.93
CA HIS A 51 4.10 2.64 14.08
C HIS A 51 2.87 3.32 14.68
N ARG A 52 1.91 3.73 13.83
CA ARG A 52 0.66 4.36 14.27
C ARG A 52 -0.36 3.36 14.81
N PHE A 53 -0.41 2.14 14.26
CA PHE A 53 -1.42 1.13 14.56
C PHE A 53 -0.82 -0.18 15.09
N GLN A 54 -0.26 -0.12 16.30
CA GLN A 54 0.41 -1.25 16.95
C GLN A 54 -0.54 -2.31 17.55
N GLN A 55 -1.86 -2.12 17.45
CA GLN A 55 -2.81 -3.02 18.09
C GLN A 55 -2.89 -4.35 17.32
N PRO A 56 -2.75 -5.51 17.98
CA PRO A 56 -2.73 -6.80 17.29
C PRO A 56 -3.98 -7.09 16.45
N SER A 57 -5.15 -6.63 16.90
CA SER A 57 -6.41 -6.75 16.15
C SER A 57 -6.39 -6.01 14.82
N VAL A 58 -5.64 -4.90 14.69
CA VAL A 58 -5.48 -4.15 13.44
C VAL A 58 -4.40 -4.78 12.57
N GLN A 59 -3.26 -5.14 13.16
CA GLN A 59 -2.16 -5.78 12.43
C GLN A 59 -2.60 -7.09 11.77
N ALA A 60 -3.40 -7.90 12.47
CA ALA A 60 -3.96 -9.15 11.93
C ALA A 60 -4.89 -8.96 10.72
N GLN A 61 -5.37 -7.73 10.47
CA GLN A 61 -6.27 -7.44 9.35
C GLN A 61 -5.55 -6.96 8.09
N ASP A 62 -4.27 -6.59 8.20
CA ASP A 62 -3.43 -6.08 7.10
C ASP A 62 -4.17 -5.09 6.17
N TYR A 63 -4.68 -4.00 6.73
CA TYR A 63 -5.38 -3.01 5.91
C TYR A 63 -4.46 -2.27 4.93
N PHE A 64 -3.17 -2.20 5.23
CA PHE A 64 -2.20 -1.58 4.34
C PHE A 64 -1.94 -2.43 3.10
N GLY A 65 -1.68 -3.73 3.25
CA GLY A 65 -1.56 -4.65 2.12
C GLY A 65 -2.81 -4.67 1.24
N LYS A 66 -4.00 -4.68 1.87
CA LYS A 66 -5.28 -4.55 1.15
C LYS A 66 -5.38 -3.23 0.38
N ALA A 67 -4.96 -2.12 0.98
CA ALA A 67 -4.97 -0.82 0.31
C ALA A 67 -3.98 -0.78 -0.87
N LEU A 68 -2.77 -1.33 -0.71
CA LEU A 68 -1.78 -1.46 -1.79
C LEU A 68 -2.40 -2.15 -3.00
N VAL A 69 -2.99 -3.34 -2.80
CA VAL A 69 -3.60 -4.10 -3.90
C VAL A 69 -4.75 -3.32 -4.54
N ASN A 70 -5.63 -2.74 -3.74
CA ASN A 70 -6.80 -2.03 -4.25
C ASN A 70 -6.47 -0.73 -5.00
N TYR A 71 -5.44 0.01 -4.59
CA TYR A 71 -5.19 1.37 -5.08
C TYR A 71 -3.95 1.50 -5.97
N LEU A 72 -2.94 0.64 -5.82
CA LEU A 72 -1.78 0.61 -6.73
C LEU A 72 -1.89 -0.48 -7.78
N ALA A 73 -2.55 -1.59 -7.47
CA ALA A 73 -2.64 -2.75 -8.36
C ALA A 73 -4.06 -3.01 -8.89
N ASP A 74 -4.95 -2.02 -8.84
CA ASP A 74 -6.32 -2.12 -9.40
C ASP A 74 -7.11 -3.36 -8.92
N GLY A 75 -6.79 -3.88 -7.73
CA GLY A 75 -7.39 -5.09 -7.16
C GLY A 75 -6.71 -6.40 -7.54
N ASP A 76 -5.70 -6.39 -8.41
CA ASP A 76 -4.97 -7.57 -8.87
C ASP A 76 -3.61 -7.70 -8.16
N ALA A 77 -3.55 -8.59 -7.17
CA ALA A 77 -2.32 -8.81 -6.40
C ALA A 77 -1.13 -9.28 -7.24
N ASP A 78 -1.36 -9.89 -8.41
CA ASP A 78 -0.27 -10.36 -9.28
C ASP A 78 0.56 -9.20 -9.85
N LEU A 79 0.00 -7.97 -9.90
CA LEU A 79 0.73 -6.80 -10.37
C LEU A 79 1.79 -6.31 -9.38
N MET A 80 1.70 -6.71 -8.11
CA MET A 80 2.72 -6.40 -7.10
C MET A 80 4.06 -7.03 -7.44
N GLY A 81 4.04 -8.17 -8.15
CA GLY A 81 5.22 -8.97 -8.42
C GLY A 81 5.61 -9.84 -7.22
N THR A 82 6.77 -10.48 -7.34
CA THR A 82 7.38 -11.33 -6.31
C THR A 82 8.53 -10.63 -5.61
#